data_AF-A0A3N5NU93-F1
#
_entry.id   AF-A0A3N5NU93-F1
#
_cell.length_a   1.000
_cell.length_b   1.000
_cell.length_c   1.000
_cell.angle_alpha   90.00
_cell.angle_beta   90.00
_cell.angle_gamma   90.00
#
_symmetry.space_group_name_H-M   'P 1'
#
loop_
_entity.id
_entity.type
_entity.pdbx_description
1 polymer ?
#
loop_
_entity_poly.entity_id
_entity_poly.type
_entity_poly.pdbx_seq_one_letter_code
_entity_poly.pdbx_strand_id
1 'polypeptide(L)'
;METPMSTRDDLRRQGEAMRVRLFGTEIGAPAEDSAPGFRDFLAETEFGIVWCRSGLALADRMVCTLAALACVQRPRALHRYTGAALNIGLDARAIQEVLIQIGIYTGFTASEEALAIAAAVFAERGIAVPAHAPRDDSLETLSARGSELLQALHRDGGAQGYADPGNAVTGALYPVAIQYGYGEIWFRPGLERRSRVLCAVASFTALRLEGQAKKFGQAALNLGVSRTEVVEAVIQTAPFSGFAPALNALAALSEVLRPE
;
A
#
# COMPACT_ATOMS: atom_id res chain seq x y z
N MET A 1 -29.14 -8.78 5.57
CA MET A 1 -29.07 -9.62 4.36
C MET A 1 -28.96 -8.66 3.20
N GLU A 2 -27.74 -8.40 2.71
CA GLU A 2 -27.53 -7.48 1.58
C GLU A 2 -28.18 -8.10 0.34
N THR A 3 -29.04 -7.34 -0.33
CA THR A 3 -29.60 -7.72 -1.63
C THR A 3 -28.42 -7.95 -2.59
N PRO A 4 -28.26 -9.15 -3.19
CA PRO A 4 -27.19 -9.35 -4.13
C PRO A 4 -27.37 -8.37 -5.29
N MET A 5 -26.34 -7.56 -5.54
CA MET A 5 -26.32 -6.62 -6.65
C MET A 5 -26.50 -7.42 -7.94
N SER A 6 -27.69 -7.33 -8.54
CA SER A 6 -28.06 -8.20 -9.65
C SER A 6 -27.86 -7.52 -11.01
N THR A 7 -27.56 -6.21 -11.03
CA THR A 7 -27.45 -5.43 -12.27
C THR A 7 -26.20 -4.54 -12.32
N ARG A 8 -25.78 -4.18 -13.55
CA ARG A 8 -24.70 -3.19 -13.78
C ARG A 8 -25.08 -1.81 -13.28
N ASP A 9 -26.37 -1.46 -13.32
CA ASP A 9 -26.85 -0.16 -12.83
C ASP A 9 -26.72 -0.03 -11.31
N ASP A 10 -26.90 -1.13 -10.56
CA ASP A 10 -26.62 -1.15 -9.12
C ASP A 10 -25.14 -0.86 -8.84
N LEU A 11 -24.25 -1.53 -9.58
CA LEU A 11 -22.80 -1.31 -9.46
C LEU A 11 -22.41 0.13 -9.80
N ARG A 12 -23.00 0.73 -10.84
CA ARG A 12 -22.75 2.13 -11.19
C ARG A 12 -23.21 3.09 -10.10
N ARG A 13 -24.41 2.90 -9.55
CA ARG A 13 -24.93 3.76 -8.48
C ARG A 13 -24.06 3.67 -7.22
N GLN A 14 -23.68 2.46 -6.82
CA GLN A 14 -22.78 2.26 -5.70
C GLN A 14 -21.39 2.84 -5.97
N GLY A 15 -20.88 2.62 -7.18
CA GLY A 15 -19.60 3.15 -7.62
C GLY A 15 -19.56 4.68 -7.58
N GLU A 16 -20.62 5.34 -8.05
CA GLU A 16 -20.71 6.79 -7.96
C GLU A 16 -20.80 7.28 -6.52
N ALA A 17 -21.56 6.60 -5.65
CA ALA A 17 -21.60 6.92 -4.22
C ALA A 17 -20.20 6.79 -3.57
N MET A 18 -19.45 5.75 -3.91
CA MET A 18 -18.07 5.58 -3.44
C MET A 18 -17.14 6.66 -4.01
N ARG A 19 -17.27 7.03 -5.28
CA ARG A 19 -16.49 8.12 -5.89
C ARG A 19 -16.75 9.44 -5.19
N VAL A 20 -18.02 9.78 -4.92
CA VAL A 20 -18.38 10.99 -4.17
C VAL A 20 -17.77 10.96 -2.77
N ARG A 21 -17.79 9.80 -2.10
CA ARG A 21 -17.14 9.64 -0.78
C ARG A 21 -15.63 9.87 -0.83
N LEU A 22 -14.95 9.38 -1.87
CA LEU A 22 -13.50 9.53 -2.02
C LEU A 22 -13.10 10.94 -2.48
N PHE A 23 -13.76 11.47 -3.50
CA PHE A 23 -13.29 12.66 -4.23
C PHE A 23 -14.15 13.91 -4.01
N GLY A 24 -15.30 13.78 -3.34
CA GLY A 24 -16.32 14.83 -3.29
C GLY A 24 -17.09 14.95 -4.61
N THR A 25 -17.93 15.97 -4.71
CA THR A 25 -18.81 16.22 -5.87
C THR A 25 -18.15 17.05 -6.97
N GLU A 26 -17.01 17.70 -6.70
CA GLU A 26 -16.41 18.71 -7.57
C GLU A 26 -15.18 18.23 -8.37
N ILE A 27 -14.51 17.13 -7.94
CA ILE A 27 -13.31 16.65 -8.63
C ILE A 27 -13.71 15.80 -9.84
N GLY A 28 -13.57 16.43 -11.02
CA GLY A 28 -13.95 15.92 -12.33
C GLY A 28 -13.61 14.45 -12.55
N ALA A 29 -14.63 13.70 -12.97
CA ALA A 29 -14.42 12.41 -13.59
C ALA A 29 -13.58 12.56 -14.87
N PRO A 30 -12.94 11.49 -15.36
CA PRO A 30 -12.35 11.50 -16.70
C PRO A 30 -13.39 12.03 -17.70
N ALA A 31 -13.01 12.96 -18.56
CA ALA A 31 -13.90 13.48 -19.59
C ALA A 31 -14.38 12.32 -20.49
N GLU A 32 -15.70 12.13 -20.56
CA GLU A 32 -16.35 11.04 -21.32
C GLU A 32 -15.96 11.05 -22.80
N ASP A 33 -15.63 12.22 -23.33
CA ASP A 33 -15.32 12.46 -24.75
C ASP A 33 -14.08 11.70 -25.24
N SER A 34 -13.16 11.33 -24.34
CA SER A 34 -11.91 10.66 -24.75
C SER A 34 -12.02 9.15 -24.89
N ALA A 35 -13.02 8.52 -24.25
CA ALA A 35 -13.26 7.08 -24.27
C ALA A 35 -14.71 6.76 -23.82
N PRO A 36 -15.68 6.79 -24.75
CA PRO A 36 -17.09 6.53 -24.42
C PRO A 36 -17.28 5.21 -23.66
N GLY A 37 -18.05 5.24 -22.58
CA GLY A 37 -18.33 4.08 -21.72
C GLY A 37 -17.22 3.70 -20.73
N PHE A 38 -16.03 4.29 -20.81
CA PHE A 38 -14.95 3.99 -19.86
C PHE A 38 -15.27 4.47 -18.43
N ARG A 39 -16.00 5.58 -18.31
CA ARG A 39 -16.46 6.09 -17.00
C ARG A 39 -17.37 5.07 -16.30
N ASP A 40 -18.35 4.52 -17.01
CA ASP A 40 -19.24 3.48 -16.50
C ASP A 40 -18.47 2.22 -16.13
N PHE A 41 -17.52 1.82 -16.97
CA PHE A 41 -16.64 0.69 -16.67
C PHE A 41 -15.87 0.88 -15.37
N LEU A 42 -15.30 2.05 -15.11
CA LEU A 42 -14.63 2.37 -13.84
C LEU A 42 -15.62 2.43 -12.67
N ALA A 43 -16.79 3.04 -12.87
CA ALA A 43 -17.84 3.11 -11.85
C ALA A 43 -18.26 1.70 -11.42
N GLU A 44 -18.41 0.78 -12.35
CA GLU A 44 -18.74 -0.62 -12.05
C GLU A 44 -17.55 -1.35 -11.39
N THR A 45 -16.40 -1.40 -12.05
CA THR A 45 -15.32 -2.33 -11.70
C THR A 45 -14.43 -1.84 -10.55
N GLU A 46 -13.99 -0.59 -10.59
CA GLU A 46 -13.11 -0.04 -9.56
C GLU A 46 -13.95 0.37 -8.34
N PHE A 47 -14.95 1.22 -8.54
CA PHE A 47 -15.65 1.85 -7.42
C PHE A 47 -16.83 1.03 -6.90
N GLY A 48 -17.60 0.38 -7.77
CA GLY A 48 -18.75 -0.44 -7.40
C GLY A 48 -18.37 -1.83 -6.90
N ILE A 49 -17.28 -2.41 -7.42
CA ILE A 49 -16.77 -3.71 -6.97
C ILE A 49 -15.60 -3.53 -6.00
N VAL A 50 -14.40 -3.16 -6.47
CA VAL A 50 -13.17 -3.30 -5.67
C VAL A 50 -13.19 -2.46 -4.39
N TRP A 51 -13.52 -1.17 -4.48
CA TRP A 51 -13.57 -0.28 -3.31
C TRP A 51 -14.68 -0.62 -2.31
N CYS A 52 -15.74 -1.30 -2.75
CA CYS A 52 -16.92 -1.58 -1.92
C CYS A 52 -16.87 -2.94 -1.21
N ARG A 53 -15.80 -3.72 -1.39
CA ARG A 53 -15.63 -4.99 -0.69
C ARG A 53 -15.46 -4.75 0.83
N SER A 54 -16.14 -5.53 1.66
CA SER A 54 -16.20 -5.32 3.12
C SER A 54 -15.01 -5.89 3.91
N GLY A 55 -14.17 -6.74 3.29
CA GLY A 55 -13.11 -7.47 3.99
C GLY A 55 -11.85 -6.67 4.36
N LEU A 56 -11.81 -5.37 4.07
CA LEU A 56 -10.73 -4.47 4.47
C LEU A 56 -11.29 -3.06 4.70
N ALA A 57 -10.87 -2.43 5.79
CA ALA A 57 -11.30 -1.09 6.15
C ALA A 57 -10.92 -0.06 5.06
N LEU A 58 -11.74 1.00 4.91
CA LEU A 58 -11.52 1.99 3.85
C LEU A 58 -10.17 2.71 3.95
N ALA A 59 -9.71 3.02 5.17
CA ALA A 59 -8.41 3.62 5.41
C ALA A 59 -7.26 2.69 4.97
N ASP A 60 -7.35 1.40 5.28
CA ASP A 60 -6.37 0.39 4.87
C ASP A 60 -6.37 0.18 3.35
N ARG A 61 -7.55 0.23 2.70
CA ARG A 61 -7.65 0.24 1.23
C ARG A 61 -6.91 1.43 0.62
N MET A 62 -7.07 2.61 1.21
CA MET A 62 -6.39 3.81 0.74
C MET A 62 -4.87 3.72 0.93
N VAL A 63 -4.38 3.16 2.05
CA VAL A 63 -2.95 2.87 2.25
C VAL A 63 -2.42 1.98 1.11
N CYS A 64 -3.14 0.90 0.77
CA CYS A 64 -2.76 0.01 -0.34
C CYS A 64 -2.77 0.72 -1.70
N THR A 65 -3.77 1.57 -1.95
CA THR A 65 -3.88 2.36 -3.18
C THR A 65 -2.73 3.36 -3.34
N LEU A 66 -2.42 4.14 -2.29
CA LEU A 66 -1.32 5.10 -2.32
C LEU A 66 0.02 4.40 -2.55
N ALA A 67 0.27 3.29 -1.86
CA ALA A 67 1.47 2.48 -2.06
C ALA A 67 1.58 1.98 -3.51
N ALA A 68 0.50 1.37 -4.05
CA ALA A 68 0.50 0.85 -5.41
C ALA A 68 0.73 1.96 -6.46
N LEU A 69 0.01 3.08 -6.36
CA LEU A 69 0.11 4.21 -7.30
C LEU A 69 1.49 4.84 -7.31
N ALA A 70 2.11 4.95 -6.14
CA ALA A 70 3.45 5.51 -6.01
C ALA A 70 4.52 4.52 -6.54
N CYS A 71 4.40 3.22 -6.26
CA CYS A 71 5.28 2.19 -6.84
C CYS A 71 5.20 2.12 -8.37
N VAL A 72 4.00 2.23 -8.95
CA VAL A 72 3.83 2.27 -10.43
C VAL A 72 3.95 3.68 -11.03
N GLN A 73 4.36 4.66 -10.22
CA GLN A 73 4.67 6.05 -10.62
C GLN A 73 3.57 6.68 -11.48
N ARG A 74 2.35 6.74 -10.94
CA ARG A 74 1.18 7.39 -11.57
C ARG A 74 0.89 8.75 -10.92
N PRO A 75 1.67 9.80 -11.19
CA PRO A 75 1.67 11.04 -10.40
C PRO A 75 0.32 11.78 -10.39
N ARG A 76 -0.36 11.87 -11.54
CA ARG A 76 -1.70 12.49 -11.62
C ARG A 76 -2.74 11.76 -10.77
N ALA A 77 -2.69 10.43 -10.75
CA ALA A 77 -3.57 9.63 -9.92
C ALA A 77 -3.17 9.73 -8.44
N LEU A 78 -1.87 9.67 -8.13
CA LEU A 78 -1.36 9.83 -6.78
C LEU A 78 -1.78 11.17 -6.15
N HIS A 79 -1.72 12.26 -6.91
CA HIS A 79 -2.23 13.57 -6.48
C HIS A 79 -3.72 13.50 -6.09
N ARG A 80 -4.56 12.97 -6.99
CA ARG A 80 -6.00 12.82 -6.74
C ARG A 80 -6.30 11.92 -5.53
N TYR A 81 -5.58 10.80 -5.41
CA TYR A 81 -5.78 9.85 -4.31
C TYR A 81 -5.19 10.33 -2.98
N THR A 82 -4.18 11.22 -2.99
CA THR A 82 -3.75 11.92 -1.78
C THR A 82 -4.84 12.84 -1.26
N GLY A 83 -5.49 13.61 -2.14
CA GLY A 83 -6.66 14.39 -1.79
C GLY A 83 -7.81 13.53 -1.27
N ALA A 84 -8.05 12.37 -1.89
CA ALA A 84 -9.07 11.43 -1.46
C ALA A 84 -8.77 10.81 -0.09
N ALA A 85 -7.50 10.50 0.20
CA ALA A 85 -7.07 10.00 1.50
C ALA A 85 -7.40 11.00 2.62
N LEU A 86 -7.13 12.29 2.39
CA LEU A 86 -7.50 13.35 3.32
C LEU A 86 -9.02 13.50 3.47
N ASN A 87 -9.79 13.37 2.38
CA ASN A 87 -11.26 13.44 2.42
C ASN A 87 -11.88 12.36 3.31
N ILE A 88 -11.30 11.17 3.33
CA ILE A 88 -11.78 10.06 4.18
C ILE A 88 -11.16 10.08 5.59
N GLY A 89 -10.42 11.14 5.94
CA GLY A 89 -9.87 11.35 7.28
C GLY A 89 -8.53 10.66 7.54
N LEU A 90 -7.81 10.20 6.51
CA LEU A 90 -6.46 9.67 6.69
C LEU A 90 -5.52 10.83 7.04
N ASP A 91 -4.77 10.67 8.13
CA ASP A 91 -3.87 11.72 8.60
C ASP A 91 -2.73 12.00 7.60
N ALA A 92 -2.39 13.28 7.45
CA ALA A 92 -1.35 13.71 6.51
C ALA A 92 0.03 13.11 6.84
N ARG A 93 0.33 12.89 8.13
CA ARG A 93 1.54 12.16 8.52
C ARG A 93 1.49 10.72 8.07
N ALA A 94 0.36 10.03 8.26
CA ALA A 94 0.21 8.65 7.82
C ALA A 94 0.45 8.51 6.31
N ILE A 95 -0.07 9.44 5.50
CA ILE A 95 0.21 9.51 4.06
C ILE A 95 1.71 9.65 3.79
N GLN A 96 2.40 10.59 4.44
CA GLN A 96 3.85 10.74 4.27
C GLN A 96 4.61 9.44 4.61
N GLU A 97 4.22 8.75 5.67
CA GLU A 97 4.90 7.54 6.11
C GLU A 97 4.67 6.34 5.19
N VAL A 98 3.51 6.26 4.50
CA VAL A 98 3.31 5.33 3.38
C VAL A 98 4.32 5.63 2.28
N LEU A 99 4.42 6.90 1.87
CA LEU A 99 5.29 7.33 0.76
C LEU A 99 6.79 7.31 1.10
N ILE A 100 7.17 7.40 2.37
CA ILE A 100 8.54 7.15 2.83
C ILE A 100 8.85 5.65 2.77
N GLN A 101 7.91 4.81 3.26
CA GLN A 101 8.15 3.37 3.34
C GLN A 101 8.30 2.72 1.97
N ILE A 102 7.61 3.18 0.92
CA ILE A 102 7.83 2.65 -0.43
C ILE A 102 9.26 2.88 -0.93
N GLY A 103 10.02 3.83 -0.36
CA GLY A 103 11.38 4.17 -0.81
C GLY A 103 12.35 2.99 -0.77
N ILE A 104 12.21 2.12 0.24
CA ILE A 104 13.01 0.87 0.31
C ILE A 104 12.53 -0.24 -0.63
N TYR A 105 11.37 -0.09 -1.26
CA TYR A 105 10.78 -1.10 -2.15
C TYR A 105 10.91 -0.71 -3.63
N THR A 106 10.62 0.54 -3.96
CA THR A 106 10.65 1.06 -5.34
C THR A 106 11.76 2.07 -5.61
N GLY A 107 12.55 2.43 -4.59
CA GLY A 107 13.65 3.39 -4.67
C GLY A 107 13.31 4.76 -4.06
N PHE A 108 14.33 5.41 -3.50
CA PHE A 108 14.17 6.70 -2.81
C PHE A 108 13.77 7.84 -3.74
N THR A 109 14.19 7.84 -5.01
CA THR A 109 13.79 8.87 -5.98
C THR A 109 12.28 8.85 -6.24
N ALA A 110 11.68 7.66 -6.36
CA ALA A 110 10.22 7.53 -6.50
C ALA A 110 9.48 7.97 -5.22
N SER A 111 10.08 7.77 -4.05
CA SER A 111 9.57 8.26 -2.76
C SER A 111 9.62 9.80 -2.69
N GLU A 112 10.72 10.43 -3.09
CA GLU A 112 10.87 11.89 -3.13
C GLU A 112 9.81 12.54 -4.03
N GLU A 113 9.62 12.03 -5.25
CA GLU A 113 8.59 12.51 -6.17
C GLU A 113 7.18 12.35 -5.60
N ALA A 114 6.89 11.20 -4.99
CA ALA A 114 5.60 10.95 -4.35
C ALA A 114 5.35 11.91 -3.17
N LEU A 115 6.36 12.16 -2.36
CA LEU A 115 6.30 13.10 -1.23
C LEU A 115 6.11 14.54 -1.68
N ALA A 116 6.75 14.95 -2.77
CA ALA A 116 6.56 16.27 -3.37
C ALA A 116 5.10 16.46 -3.85
N ILE A 117 4.52 15.44 -4.48
CA ILE A 117 3.11 15.45 -4.88
C ILE A 117 2.19 15.58 -3.67
N ALA A 118 2.44 14.80 -2.60
CA ALA A 118 1.62 14.89 -1.40
C ALA A 118 1.76 16.26 -0.70
N ALA A 119 2.97 16.82 -0.65
CA ALA A 119 3.23 18.14 -0.09
C ALA A 119 2.47 19.24 -0.86
N ALA A 120 2.40 19.16 -2.19
CA ALA A 120 1.59 20.08 -2.99
C ALA A 120 0.11 20.02 -2.60
N VAL A 121 -0.46 18.81 -2.47
CA VAL A 121 -1.86 18.62 -2.04
C VAL A 121 -2.10 19.15 -0.62
N PHE A 122 -1.15 18.96 0.29
CA PHE A 122 -1.26 19.51 1.66
C PHE A 122 -1.23 21.03 1.66
N ALA A 123 -0.35 21.64 0.86
CA ALA A 123 -0.26 23.09 0.73
C ALA A 123 -1.55 23.68 0.12
N GLU A 124 -2.08 23.07 -0.93
CA GLU A 124 -3.37 23.44 -1.54
C GLU A 124 -4.53 23.44 -0.53
N ARG A 125 -4.46 22.57 0.48
CA ARG A 125 -5.49 22.40 1.52
C ARG A 125 -5.15 23.13 2.83
N GLY A 126 -4.04 23.87 2.89
CA GLY A 126 -3.60 24.55 4.11
C GLY A 126 -3.26 23.60 5.27
N ILE A 127 -2.88 22.36 4.97
CA ILE A 127 -2.55 21.34 5.98
C ILE A 127 -1.07 21.44 6.31
N ALA A 128 -0.76 21.83 7.54
CA ALA A 128 0.60 21.79 8.07
C ALA A 128 0.90 20.41 8.66
N VAL A 129 2.08 19.86 8.35
CA VAL A 129 2.54 18.58 8.88
C VAL A 129 3.77 18.83 9.78
N PRO A 130 3.62 18.79 11.12
CA PRO A 130 4.68 19.17 12.05
C PRO A 130 5.93 18.30 11.89
N ALA A 131 7.14 18.87 11.97
CA ALA A 131 8.37 18.11 11.94
C ALA A 131 8.46 17.10 13.11
N HIS A 132 9.10 15.96 12.86
CA HIS A 132 9.47 15.02 13.93
C HIS A 132 10.86 15.35 14.47
N ALA A 133 11.10 14.95 15.72
CA ALA A 133 12.43 15.01 16.30
C ALA A 133 13.44 14.26 15.41
N PRO A 134 14.69 14.75 15.29
CA PRO A 134 15.76 14.01 14.65
C PRO A 134 15.88 12.59 15.23
N ARG A 135 16.23 11.65 14.37
CA ARG A 135 16.42 10.25 14.73
C ARG A 135 17.89 9.92 14.58
N ASP A 136 18.62 10.05 15.68
CA ASP A 136 20.07 9.92 15.73
C ASP A 136 20.49 8.60 16.40
N ASP A 137 19.67 7.56 16.24
CA ASP A 137 19.95 6.20 16.70
C ASP A 137 21.28 5.70 16.10
N SER A 138 22.11 5.04 16.91
CA SER A 138 23.37 4.45 16.42
C SER A 138 23.11 3.32 15.41
N LEU A 139 24.07 3.05 14.50
CA LEU A 139 23.97 1.91 13.58
C LEU A 139 23.83 0.56 14.31
N GLU A 140 24.42 0.43 15.49
CA GLU A 140 24.27 -0.74 16.35
C GLU A 140 22.83 -0.90 16.82
N THR A 141 22.22 0.18 17.30
CA THR A 141 20.80 0.23 17.70
C THR A 141 19.88 -0.12 16.54
N LEU A 142 20.12 0.46 15.35
CA LEU A 142 19.33 0.17 14.15
C LEU A 142 19.47 -1.30 13.73
N SER A 143 20.69 -1.85 13.80
CA SER A 143 20.95 -3.25 13.44
C SER A 143 20.26 -4.23 14.40
N ALA A 144 20.35 -4.00 15.70
CA ALA A 144 19.70 -4.83 16.72
C ALA A 144 18.17 -4.82 16.54
N ARG A 145 17.58 -3.62 16.46
CA ARG A 145 16.14 -3.43 16.29
C ARG A 145 15.62 -4.01 14.97
N GLY A 146 16.39 -3.82 13.89
CA GLY A 146 16.05 -4.33 12.57
C GLY A 146 16.08 -5.87 12.52
N SER A 147 17.07 -6.48 13.18
CA SER A 147 17.18 -7.94 13.26
C SER A 147 16.03 -8.55 14.08
N GLU A 148 15.69 -7.93 15.21
CA GLU A 148 14.53 -8.32 16.02
C GLU A 148 13.22 -8.26 15.21
N LEU A 149 12.98 -7.15 14.51
CA LEU A 149 11.79 -7.02 13.68
C LEU A 149 11.76 -8.04 12.52
N LEU A 150 12.89 -8.25 11.85
CA LEU A 150 13.00 -9.25 10.78
C LEU A 150 12.57 -10.63 11.29
N GLN A 151 13.07 -11.03 12.46
CA GLN A 151 12.71 -12.30 13.10
C GLN A 151 11.22 -12.34 13.48
N ALA A 152 10.67 -11.27 14.04
CA ALA A 152 9.25 -11.21 14.38
C ALA A 152 8.34 -11.35 13.14
N LEU A 153 8.71 -10.70 12.03
CA LEU A 153 7.94 -10.71 10.79
C LEU A 153 8.03 -12.05 10.05
N HIS A 154 9.22 -12.63 9.97
CA HIS A 154 9.49 -13.77 9.07
C HIS A 154 9.77 -15.09 9.81
N ARG A 155 9.83 -15.09 11.14
CA ARG A 155 10.20 -16.23 11.99
C ARG A 155 11.47 -16.92 11.45
N ASP A 156 11.46 -18.25 11.37
CA ASP A 156 12.60 -19.07 10.94
C ASP A 156 13.05 -18.82 9.49
N GLY A 157 12.24 -18.12 8.67
CA GLY A 157 12.57 -17.77 7.27
C GLY A 157 13.26 -16.41 7.09
N GLY A 158 13.54 -15.68 8.16
CA GLY A 158 14.12 -14.33 8.10
C GLY A 158 15.54 -14.27 7.55
N ALA A 159 16.37 -15.27 7.85
CA ALA A 159 17.82 -15.27 7.58
C ALA A 159 18.23 -16.22 6.43
N GLN A 160 17.33 -16.50 5.48
CA GLN A 160 17.59 -17.42 4.36
C GLN A 160 17.60 -16.70 3.00
N GLY A 161 18.37 -17.22 2.06
CA GLY A 161 18.42 -16.73 0.68
C GLY A 161 19.20 -15.43 0.52
N TYR A 162 18.60 -14.41 -0.10
CA TYR A 162 19.24 -13.09 -0.27
C TYR A 162 19.44 -12.35 1.06
N ALA A 163 18.74 -12.80 2.10
CA ALA A 163 18.73 -12.25 3.44
C ALA A 163 19.71 -12.93 4.41
N ASP A 164 20.51 -13.88 3.91
CA ASP A 164 21.53 -14.57 4.68
C ASP A 164 22.74 -13.63 4.93
N PRO A 165 23.13 -13.34 6.19
CA PRO A 165 24.32 -12.55 6.51
C PRO A 165 25.62 -13.13 5.95
N GLY A 166 25.69 -14.45 5.73
CA GLY A 166 26.81 -15.15 5.12
C GLY A 166 26.84 -15.10 3.59
N ASN A 167 25.85 -14.46 2.95
CA ASN A 167 25.80 -14.36 1.50
C ASN A 167 26.82 -13.33 0.98
N ALA A 168 27.90 -13.82 0.37
CA ALA A 168 28.99 -13.00 -0.15
C ALA A 168 28.57 -12.00 -1.26
N VAL A 169 27.39 -12.20 -1.88
CA VAL A 169 26.89 -11.33 -2.95
C VAL A 169 25.94 -10.28 -2.39
N THR A 170 24.96 -10.67 -1.57
CA THR A 170 23.93 -9.74 -1.06
C THR A 170 24.34 -9.03 0.23
N GLY A 171 25.35 -9.54 0.92
CA GLY A 171 25.88 -8.98 2.18
C GLY A 171 26.39 -7.54 2.08
N ALA A 172 26.67 -7.02 0.88
CA ALA A 172 27.04 -5.61 0.69
C ALA A 172 25.86 -4.65 0.87
N LEU A 173 24.65 -5.05 0.46
CA LEU A 173 23.44 -4.20 0.55
C LEU A 173 22.58 -4.56 1.76
N TYR A 174 22.61 -5.83 2.17
CA TYR A 174 21.70 -6.33 3.19
C TYR A 174 21.78 -5.61 4.56
N PRO A 175 22.96 -5.17 5.05
CA PRO A 175 23.04 -4.37 6.28
C PRO A 175 22.19 -3.10 6.25
N VAL A 176 22.10 -2.43 5.10
CA VAL A 176 21.25 -1.23 4.92
C VAL A 176 19.77 -1.61 5.02
N ALA A 177 19.37 -2.75 4.46
CA ALA A 177 18.00 -3.24 4.57
C ALA A 177 17.62 -3.57 6.02
N ILE A 178 18.55 -4.15 6.80
CA ILE A 178 18.35 -4.40 8.23
C ILE A 178 18.26 -3.09 9.00
N GLN A 179 19.26 -2.23 8.88
CA GLN A 179 19.38 -0.99 9.66
C GLN A 179 18.27 0.00 9.32
N TYR A 180 18.13 0.36 8.04
CA TYR A 180 17.24 1.43 7.63
C TYR A 180 15.86 0.93 7.21
N GLY A 181 15.79 -0.25 6.60
CA GLY A 181 14.51 -0.88 6.29
C GLY A 181 13.79 -1.31 7.56
N TYR A 182 14.29 -2.35 8.22
CA TYR A 182 13.64 -2.92 9.40
C TYR A 182 13.87 -2.10 10.67
N GLY A 183 15.06 -1.54 10.89
CA GLY A 183 15.44 -0.84 12.13
C GLY A 183 14.99 0.63 12.23
N GLU A 184 14.74 1.28 11.10
CA GLU A 184 14.37 2.71 11.07
C GLU A 184 12.98 2.92 10.50
N ILE A 185 12.76 2.67 9.21
CA ILE A 185 11.50 3.01 8.51
C ILE A 185 10.28 2.39 9.18
N TRP A 186 10.39 1.13 9.60
CA TRP A 186 9.29 0.42 10.25
C TRP A 186 8.96 0.92 11.68
N PHE A 187 9.83 1.73 12.27
CA PHE A 187 9.69 2.32 13.61
C PHE A 187 9.43 3.83 13.59
N ARG A 188 9.36 4.44 12.40
CA ARG A 188 8.99 5.84 12.27
C ARG A 188 7.56 6.07 12.79
N PRO A 189 7.29 7.17 13.52
CA PRO A 189 5.96 7.47 14.05
C PRO A 189 4.98 7.85 12.94
N GLY A 190 3.69 7.71 13.22
CA GLY A 190 2.60 8.21 12.35
C GLY A 190 2.02 7.18 11.38
N LEU A 191 2.55 5.96 11.32
CA LEU A 191 1.90 4.83 10.66
C LEU A 191 2.10 3.56 11.48
N GLU A 192 0.99 2.91 11.85
CA GLU A 192 1.01 1.73 12.70
C GLU A 192 1.58 0.50 12.00
N ARG A 193 2.11 -0.43 12.79
CA ARG A 193 2.75 -1.67 12.30
C ARG A 193 1.86 -2.45 11.33
N ARG A 194 0.55 -2.49 11.62
CA ARG A 194 -0.47 -3.12 10.79
C ARG A 194 -0.57 -2.45 9.41
N SER A 195 -0.70 -1.14 9.33
CA SER A 195 -0.78 -0.44 8.04
C SER A 195 0.55 -0.48 7.28
N ARG A 196 1.69 -0.53 7.98
CA ARG A 196 3.02 -0.72 7.36
C ARG A 196 3.14 -2.06 6.63
N VAL A 197 2.61 -3.14 7.19
CA VAL A 197 2.66 -4.44 6.50
C VAL A 197 1.70 -4.52 5.31
N LEU A 198 0.53 -3.88 5.40
CA LEU A 198 -0.38 -3.74 4.26
C LEU A 198 0.23 -2.89 3.13
N CYS A 199 0.92 -1.80 3.47
CA CYS A 199 1.70 -0.99 2.54
C CYS A 199 2.75 -1.85 1.82
N ALA A 200 3.48 -2.70 2.55
CA ALA A 200 4.48 -3.59 1.96
C ALA A 200 3.85 -4.63 1.02
N VAL A 201 2.76 -5.30 1.43
CA VAL A 201 2.02 -6.25 0.58
C VAL A 201 1.59 -5.58 -0.72
N ALA A 202 0.93 -4.42 -0.63
CA ALA A 202 0.47 -3.69 -1.80
C ALA A 202 1.63 -3.24 -2.71
N SER A 203 2.74 -2.78 -2.12
CA SER A 203 3.94 -2.38 -2.87
C SER A 203 4.54 -3.54 -3.66
N PHE A 204 4.75 -4.69 -3.03
CA PHE A 204 5.34 -5.86 -3.70
C PHE A 204 4.41 -6.47 -4.75
N THR A 205 3.10 -6.44 -4.53
CA THR A 205 2.12 -6.80 -5.58
C THR A 205 2.24 -5.85 -6.78
N ALA A 206 2.27 -4.53 -6.53
CA ALA A 206 2.35 -3.53 -7.61
C ALA A 206 3.66 -3.63 -8.40
N LEU A 207 4.76 -3.96 -7.73
CA LEU A 207 6.09 -4.18 -8.32
C LEU A 207 6.26 -5.55 -8.98
N ARG A 208 5.26 -6.44 -8.91
CA ARG A 208 5.29 -7.80 -9.49
C ARG A 208 6.43 -8.64 -8.90
N LEU A 209 6.60 -8.54 -7.58
CA LEU A 209 7.58 -9.31 -6.82
C LEU A 209 6.85 -10.38 -6.00
N GLU A 210 6.34 -11.42 -6.66
CA GLU A 210 5.43 -12.41 -6.06
C GLU A 210 6.04 -13.10 -4.83
N GLY A 211 7.34 -13.42 -4.87
CA GLY A 211 8.04 -13.98 -3.72
C GLY A 211 8.03 -13.06 -2.49
N GLN A 212 8.15 -11.74 -2.72
CA GLN A 212 8.08 -10.74 -1.65
C GLN A 212 6.65 -10.47 -1.21
N ALA A 213 5.69 -10.44 -2.14
CA ALA A 213 4.26 -10.33 -1.82
C ALA A 213 3.82 -11.51 -0.94
N LYS A 214 4.26 -12.74 -1.28
CA LYS A 214 4.06 -13.95 -0.48
C LYS A 214 4.69 -13.84 0.91
N LYS A 215 5.96 -13.45 0.98
CA LYS A 215 6.71 -13.30 2.24
C LYS A 215 6.07 -12.25 3.17
N PHE A 216 5.70 -11.09 2.65
CA PHE A 216 5.06 -10.04 3.44
C PHE A 216 3.59 -10.28 3.74
N GLY A 217 2.87 -11.06 2.91
CA GLY A 217 1.54 -11.54 3.26
C GLY A 217 1.57 -12.51 4.45
N GLN A 218 2.54 -13.41 4.51
CA GLN A 218 2.77 -14.25 5.70
C GLN A 218 3.19 -13.42 6.91
N ALA A 219 4.03 -12.39 6.72
CA ALA A 219 4.40 -11.46 7.79
C ALA A 219 3.17 -10.70 8.33
N ALA A 220 2.21 -10.35 7.48
CA ALA A 220 0.96 -9.73 7.90
C ALA A 220 0.16 -10.66 8.83
N LEU A 221 0.07 -11.94 8.50
CA LEU A 221 -0.55 -12.94 9.39
C LEU A 221 0.18 -13.05 10.73
N ASN A 222 1.51 -13.02 10.71
CA ASN A 222 2.32 -13.06 11.95
C ASN A 222 2.07 -11.84 12.85
N LEU A 223 1.65 -10.71 12.27
CA LEU A 223 1.23 -9.51 12.99
C LEU A 223 -0.26 -9.50 13.37
N GLY A 224 -0.99 -10.59 13.10
CA GLY A 224 -2.42 -10.71 13.41
C GLY A 224 -3.36 -10.07 12.39
N VAL A 225 -2.88 -9.66 11.21
CA VAL A 225 -3.75 -9.29 10.10
C VAL A 225 -4.45 -10.55 9.60
N SER A 226 -5.76 -10.49 9.40
CA SER A 226 -6.51 -11.68 8.98
C SER A 226 -6.19 -12.07 7.53
N ARG A 227 -6.38 -13.35 7.20
CA ARG A 227 -6.27 -13.86 5.83
C ARG A 227 -7.12 -13.04 4.85
N THR A 228 -8.35 -12.71 5.25
CA THR A 228 -9.28 -11.90 4.46
C THR A 228 -8.67 -10.53 4.14
N GLU A 229 -8.14 -9.84 5.14
CA GLU A 229 -7.57 -8.50 4.96
C GLU A 229 -6.33 -8.52 4.05
N VAL A 230 -5.47 -9.55 4.15
CA VAL A 230 -4.31 -9.70 3.26
C VAL A 230 -4.76 -9.91 1.81
N VAL A 231 -5.75 -10.77 1.58
CA VAL A 231 -6.32 -11.01 0.24
C VAL A 231 -6.93 -9.73 -0.32
N GLU A 232 -7.68 -8.99 0.49
CA GLU A 232 -8.30 -7.74 0.08
C GLU A 232 -7.28 -6.64 -0.22
N ALA A 233 -6.16 -6.60 0.51
CA ALA A 233 -5.06 -5.66 0.23
C ALA A 233 -4.42 -5.91 -1.15
N VAL A 234 -4.27 -7.18 -1.55
CA VAL A 234 -3.80 -7.54 -2.90
C VAL A 234 -4.86 -7.21 -3.96
N ILE A 235 -6.13 -7.51 -3.72
CA ILE A 235 -7.22 -7.17 -4.65
C ILE A 235 -7.30 -5.66 -4.87
N GLN A 236 -7.09 -4.87 -3.81
CA GLN A 236 -7.13 -3.41 -3.87
C GLN A 236 -6.11 -2.82 -4.85
N THR A 237 -4.99 -3.50 -5.13
CA THR A 237 -4.00 -2.98 -6.09
C THR A 237 -4.42 -3.19 -7.55
N ALA A 238 -5.36 -4.08 -7.84
CA ALA A 238 -5.70 -4.50 -9.20
C ALA A 238 -6.10 -3.35 -10.15
N PRO A 239 -6.93 -2.36 -9.74
CA PRO A 239 -7.26 -1.22 -10.59
C PRO A 239 -6.06 -0.31 -10.92
N PHE A 240 -5.02 -0.33 -10.08
CA PHE A 240 -3.90 0.62 -10.15
C PHE A 240 -2.65 0.03 -10.79
N SER A 241 -2.32 -1.23 -10.47
CA SER A 241 -1.15 -1.94 -10.99
C SER A 241 -1.50 -3.03 -12.02
N GLY A 242 -2.79 -3.32 -12.20
CA GLY A 242 -3.32 -4.32 -13.14
C GLY A 242 -3.81 -5.60 -12.47
N PHE A 243 -4.83 -6.23 -13.06
CA PHE A 243 -5.42 -7.48 -12.56
C PHE A 243 -4.46 -8.67 -12.60
N ALA A 244 -3.65 -8.82 -13.66
CA ALA A 244 -2.72 -9.94 -13.76
C ALA A 244 -1.66 -9.96 -12.64
N PRO A 245 -0.97 -8.85 -12.31
CA PRO A 245 -0.12 -8.77 -11.11
C PRO A 245 -0.83 -9.15 -9.80
N ALA A 246 -2.05 -8.67 -9.59
CA ALA A 246 -2.83 -9.02 -8.40
C ALA A 246 -3.15 -10.52 -8.35
N LEU A 247 -3.57 -11.11 -9.47
CA LEU A 247 -3.84 -12.56 -9.57
C LEU A 247 -2.59 -13.41 -9.32
N ASN A 248 -1.44 -13.02 -9.85
CA ASN A 248 -0.17 -13.70 -9.58
C ASN A 248 0.20 -13.67 -8.09
N ALA A 249 0.05 -12.50 -7.45
CA ALA A 249 0.29 -12.38 -6.01
C ALA A 249 -0.70 -13.22 -5.18
N LEU A 250 -1.99 -13.24 -5.55
CA LEU A 250 -3.00 -14.09 -4.91
C LEU A 250 -2.67 -15.59 -5.07
N ALA A 251 -2.20 -16.01 -6.25
CA ALA A 251 -1.77 -17.39 -6.48
C ALA A 251 -0.58 -17.75 -5.59
N ALA A 252 0.45 -16.90 -5.53
CA ALA A 252 1.61 -17.10 -4.67
C ALA A 252 1.25 -17.15 -3.17
N LEU A 253 0.30 -16.31 -2.74
CA LEU A 253 -0.24 -16.33 -1.37
C LEU A 253 -1.01 -17.62 -1.09
N SER A 254 -1.77 -18.13 -2.04
CA SER A 254 -2.57 -19.37 -1.86
C SER A 254 -1.70 -20.58 -1.52
N GLU A 255 -0.42 -20.61 -1.93
CA GLU A 255 0.53 -21.67 -1.58
C GLU A 255 0.89 -21.71 -0.09
N VAL A 256 0.87 -20.56 0.60
CA VAL A 256 1.18 -20.43 2.05
C VAL A 256 -0.07 -20.31 2.90
N LEU A 257 -1.13 -19.73 2.34
CA LEU A 257 -2.45 -19.61 2.96
C LEU A 257 -3.24 -20.90 2.74
N ARG A 258 -2.74 -22.05 3.23
CA ARG A 258 -3.53 -23.29 3.24
C ARG A 258 -4.77 -23.10 4.13
N PRO A 259 -5.92 -23.69 3.76
CA PRO A 259 -7.10 -23.66 4.63
C PRO A 259 -6.76 -24.36 5.95
N GLU A 260 -7.33 -23.84 7.04
CA GLU A 260 -7.44 -24.58 8.30
C GLU A 260 -8.13 -25.93 8.09
#